data_AF-D9MP28-F1
#
_entry.id   AF-D9MP28-F1
#
_cell.length_a   1.000
_cell.length_b   1.000
_cell.length_c   1.000
_cell.angle_alpha   90.00
_cell.angle_beta   90.00
_cell.angle_gamma   90.00
#
_symmetry.space_group_name_H-M   'P 1'
#
loop_
_entity.id
_entity.type
_entity.pdbx_description
1 polymer ?
#
loop_
_entity_poly.entity_id
_entity_poly.type
_entity_poly.pdbx_seq_one_letter_code
_entity_poly.pdbx_strand_id
1 'polypeptide(L)'
;MAMKDLKIFVALLALCLTVETAVAGELQMRGTACENGDLSMSAITLTRPAYVVKVESASGIFCIIRAEDSSGAEEIICTDYEINGQALMPGTYRVFPYLQPNKAIERVIIYLR
;
A
#
# COMPACT_ATOMS: atom_id res chain seq x y z
N MET A 1 -50.13 2.04 -28.80
CA MET A 1 -49.95 3.41 -28.27
C MET A 1 -49.48 3.28 -26.83
N ALA A 2 -48.18 3.00 -26.67
CA ALA A 2 -47.16 3.92 -26.15
C ALA A 2 -47.20 3.99 -24.61
N MET A 3 -46.46 3.10 -23.95
CA MET A 3 -45.18 3.41 -23.28
C MET A 3 -45.35 4.48 -22.18
N LYS A 4 -45.42 4.02 -20.93
CA LYS A 4 -45.22 4.87 -19.75
C LYS A 4 -43.87 4.52 -19.15
N ASP A 5 -43.04 5.55 -19.08
CA ASP A 5 -41.62 5.55 -18.83
C ASP A 5 -41.25 4.90 -17.49
N LEU A 6 -40.69 3.69 -17.57
CA LEU A 6 -39.91 3.11 -16.50
C LEU A 6 -38.53 3.76 -16.55
N LYS A 7 -38.35 4.83 -15.77
CA LYS A 7 -37.05 5.47 -15.55
C LYS A 7 -36.16 4.48 -14.80
N ILE A 8 -35.47 3.62 -15.55
CA ILE A 8 -34.38 2.78 -15.08
C ILE A 8 -33.27 3.75 -14.65
N PHE A 9 -33.18 4.00 -13.35
CA PHE A 9 -31.98 4.54 -12.72
C PHE A 9 -30.86 3.52 -12.97
N VAL A 10 -30.11 3.73 -14.04
CA VAL A 10 -28.81 3.07 -14.23
C VAL A 10 -27.91 3.65 -13.15
N ALA A 11 -27.91 2.99 -12.00
CA ALA A 11 -26.87 3.16 -11.01
C ALA A 11 -25.57 2.78 -11.70
N LEU A 12 -24.81 3.80 -12.11
CA LEU A 12 -23.40 3.70 -12.44
C LEU A 12 -22.70 3.32 -11.13
N LEU A 13 -22.79 2.03 -10.79
CA LEU A 13 -21.94 1.44 -9.77
C LEU A 13 -20.54 1.51 -10.38
N ALA A 14 -19.81 2.57 -10.05
CA ALA A 14 -18.39 2.69 -10.30
C ALA A 14 -17.74 1.57 -9.50
N LEU A 15 -17.68 0.40 -10.12
CA LEU A 15 -16.94 -0.75 -9.66
C LEU A 15 -15.48 -0.32 -9.75
N CYS A 16 -14.97 0.29 -8.68
CA CYS A 16 -13.55 0.51 -8.48
C CYS A 16 -12.97 -0.88 -8.22
N LEU A 17 -12.83 -1.66 -9.29
CA LEU A 17 -12.00 -2.84 -9.31
C LEU A 17 -10.58 -2.34 -9.08
N THR A 18 -10.16 -2.27 -7.83
CA THR A 18 -8.75 -2.50 -7.51
C THR A 18 -8.48 -3.91 -7.98
N VAL A 19 -7.96 -4.02 -9.21
CA VAL A 19 -7.29 -5.23 -9.66
C VAL A 19 -6.11 -5.39 -8.71
N GLU A 20 -6.32 -6.14 -7.64
CA GLU A 20 -5.24 -6.81 -6.92
C GLU A 20 -4.62 -7.74 -7.95
N THR A 21 -3.65 -7.21 -8.72
CA THR A 21 -2.69 -8.07 -9.39
C THR A 21 -1.86 -8.69 -8.29
N ALA A 22 -2.41 -9.72 -7.66
CA ALA A 22 -1.66 -10.73 -6.96
C ALA A 22 -0.75 -11.35 -8.01
N VAL A 23 0.43 -10.76 -8.18
CA VAL A 23 1.58 -11.43 -8.79
C VAL A 23 1.69 -12.73 -8.01
N ALA A 24 1.47 -13.84 -8.72
CA ALA A 24 1.19 -15.15 -8.15
C ALA A 24 2.06 -15.48 -6.92
N GLY A 25 1.45 -15.44 -5.73
CA GLY A 25 2.05 -15.87 -4.48
C GLY A 25 2.83 -14.82 -3.67
N GLU A 26 2.93 -13.57 -4.11
CA GLU A 26 3.65 -12.51 -3.38
C GLU A 26 2.69 -11.44 -2.84
N LEU A 27 2.77 -11.20 -1.52
CA LEU A 27 2.04 -10.14 -0.85
C LEU A 27 2.71 -8.80 -1.16
N GLN A 28 1.93 -7.71 -1.26
CA GLN A 28 2.47 -6.39 -1.59
C GLN A 28 2.01 -5.32 -0.61
N MET A 29 2.97 -4.50 -0.17
CA MET A 29 2.72 -3.23 0.52
C MET A 29 2.98 -2.08 -0.45
N ARG A 30 2.10 -1.09 -0.48
CA ARG A 30 2.18 0.06 -1.39
C ARG A 30 2.01 1.37 -0.62
N GLY A 31 2.83 2.36 -0.98
CA GLY A 31 2.78 3.70 -0.42
C GLY A 31 3.00 4.73 -1.52
N THR A 32 2.25 5.84 -1.46
CA THR A 32 2.42 6.99 -2.36
C THR A 32 2.41 8.27 -1.54
N ALA A 33 3.34 9.18 -1.83
CA ALA A 33 3.37 10.54 -1.31
C ALA A 33 3.22 11.54 -2.46
N CYS A 34 2.39 12.57 -2.26
CA CYS A 34 2.15 13.66 -3.20
C CYS A 34 2.71 15.00 -2.66
N GLU A 35 2.98 15.96 -3.55
CA GLU A 35 3.58 17.27 -3.24
C GLU A 35 2.87 18.08 -2.15
N ASN A 36 1.56 17.93 -2.03
CA ASN A 36 0.75 18.61 -1.03
C ASN A 36 0.79 17.96 0.37
N GLY A 37 1.59 16.90 0.54
CA GLY A 37 1.68 16.14 1.80
C GLY A 37 0.66 15.01 1.92
N ASP A 38 -0.17 14.77 0.90
CA ASP A 38 -1.11 13.65 0.91
C ASP A 38 -0.34 12.31 0.86
N LEU A 39 -0.66 11.43 1.79
CA LEU A 39 -0.14 10.06 1.86
C LEU A 39 -1.26 9.05 1.59
N SER A 40 -1.01 8.13 0.65
CA SER A 40 -1.87 6.97 0.42
C SER A 40 -1.07 5.70 0.72
N MET A 41 -1.54 4.91 1.68
CA MET A 41 -0.84 3.73 2.19
C MET A 41 -1.79 2.52 2.17
N SER A 42 -1.34 1.39 1.63
CA SER A 42 -2.05 0.12 1.77
C SER A 42 -1.62 -0.57 3.06
N ALA A 43 -2.60 -1.02 3.85
CA ALA A 43 -2.34 -1.89 4.99
C ALA A 43 -2.39 -3.36 4.57
N ILE A 44 -1.52 -4.18 5.15
CA ILE A 44 -1.52 -5.64 4.97
C ILE A 44 -1.37 -6.28 6.33
N THR A 45 -2.09 -7.37 6.54
CA THR A 45 -2.01 -8.15 7.77
C THR A 45 -1.30 -9.47 7.49
N LEU A 46 -0.15 -9.65 8.12
CA LEU A 46 0.62 -10.88 8.13
C LEU A 46 0.14 -11.79 9.25
N THR A 47 -0.39 -12.96 8.90
CA THR A 47 -0.79 -14.01 9.89
C THR A 47 0.35 -14.96 10.23
N ARG A 48 1.44 -14.91 9.46
CA ARG A 48 2.67 -15.66 9.62
C ARG A 48 3.85 -14.74 9.28
N PRO A 49 5.08 -15.05 9.72
CA PRO A 49 6.25 -14.29 9.27
C PRO A 49 6.36 -14.29 7.74
N ALA A 50 6.85 -13.19 7.19
CA ALA A 50 7.14 -13.03 5.76
C ALA A 50 8.49 -12.32 5.56
N TYR A 51 9.11 -12.50 4.41
CA TYR A 51 10.39 -11.88 4.08
C TYR A 51 10.22 -10.85 2.97
N VAL A 52 10.95 -9.74 3.05
CA VAL A 52 11.05 -8.79 1.94
C VAL A 52 11.85 -9.42 0.80
N VAL A 53 11.24 -9.54 -0.37
CA VAL A 53 11.87 -10.14 -1.57
C VAL A 53 12.38 -9.06 -2.52
N LYS A 54 11.71 -7.92 -2.55
CA LYS A 54 12.02 -6.81 -3.45
C LYS A 54 11.41 -5.52 -2.94
N VAL A 55 12.11 -4.41 -3.18
CA VAL A 55 11.56 -3.06 -3.02
C VAL A 55 11.64 -2.31 -4.35
N GLU A 56 10.55 -1.66 -4.74
CA GLU A 56 10.50 -0.75 -5.88
C GLU A 56 10.24 0.67 -5.36
N SER A 57 11.25 1.54 -5.42
CA SER A 57 11.16 2.95 -5.07
C SER A 57 12.12 3.76 -5.97
N ALA A 58 11.73 4.98 -6.35
CA ALA A 58 12.58 5.84 -7.17
C ALA A 58 13.64 6.58 -6.35
N SER A 59 13.30 6.94 -5.11
CA SER A 59 14.17 7.60 -4.14
C SER A 59 15.01 6.62 -3.32
N GLY A 60 14.53 5.39 -3.12
CA GLY A 60 15.11 4.42 -2.20
C GLY A 60 14.80 4.71 -0.72
N ILE A 61 14.12 5.83 -0.41
CA ILE A 61 13.83 6.26 0.96
C ILE A 61 12.37 6.00 1.29
N PHE A 62 12.11 5.17 2.29
CA PHE A 62 10.76 4.83 2.72
C PHE A 62 10.74 4.39 4.18
N CYS A 63 9.53 4.34 4.73
CA CYS A 63 9.29 3.85 6.08
C CYS A 63 8.22 2.75 6.06
N ILE A 64 8.42 1.73 6.87
CA ILE A 64 7.44 0.69 7.20
C ILE A 64 6.92 1.00 8.60
N ILE A 65 5.60 1.05 8.74
CA ILE A 65 4.92 1.15 10.03
C ILE A 65 4.31 -0.22 10.32
N ARG A 66 4.72 -0.83 11.42
CA ARG A 66 3.98 -1.93 12.03
C ARG A 66 3.05 -1.33 13.08
N ALA A 67 1.74 -1.38 12.80
CA ALA A 67 0.75 -1.04 13.82
C ALA A 67 0.81 -2.14 14.89
N GLU A 68 1.19 -1.82 16.13
CA GLU A 68 1.21 -2.82 17.18
C GLU A 68 -0.20 -3.16 17.66
N ASP A 69 -0.19 -4.31 18.32
CA ASP A 69 -1.26 -5.01 19.02
C ASP A 69 -2.04 -4.17 20.06
N SER A 70 -2.78 -4.86 20.91
CA SER A 70 -3.67 -4.31 21.96
C SER A 70 -3.06 -3.24 22.89
N SER A 71 -1.75 -2.96 22.82
CA SER A 71 -1.05 -1.90 23.56
C SER A 71 -1.08 -0.53 22.86
N GLY A 72 -1.31 -0.47 21.55
CA GLY A 72 -1.47 0.78 20.78
C GLY A 72 -0.19 1.53 20.42
N ALA A 73 0.99 0.93 20.59
CA ALA A 73 2.24 1.51 20.12
C ALA A 73 2.46 1.22 18.60
N GLU A 74 3.29 2.01 17.93
CA GLU A 74 3.63 1.82 16.52
C GLU A 74 5.14 1.67 16.39
N GLU A 75 5.60 0.61 15.73
CA GLU A 75 7.00 0.43 15.38
C GLU A 75 7.22 0.99 13.97
N ILE A 76 8.14 1.95 13.84
CA ILE A 76 8.45 2.61 12.58
C ILE A 76 9.89 2.31 12.20
N ILE A 77 10.09 1.73 11.02
CA ILE A 77 11.39 1.41 10.44
C ILE A 77 11.56 2.26 9.18
N CYS A 78 12.42 3.27 9.23
CA CYS A 78 12.77 4.10 8.08
C CYS A 78 14.16 3.73 7.55
N THR A 79 14.29 3.57 6.25
CA THR A 79 15.52 3.17 5.58
C THR A 79 15.69 3.90 4.25
N ASP A 80 16.94 4.11 3.85
CA ASP A 80 17.38 4.65 2.56
C ASP A 80 18.08 3.58 1.69
N TYR A 81 18.08 2.32 2.14
CA TYR A 81 18.66 1.17 1.44
C TYR A 81 17.66 0.01 1.31
N GLU A 82 17.92 -0.87 0.33
CA GLU A 82 17.09 -2.05 0.08
C GLU A 82 17.23 -3.07 1.23
N ILE A 83 16.11 -3.45 1.83
CA ILE A 83 16.02 -4.39 2.96
C ILE A 83 15.74 -5.83 2.52
N ASN A 84 16.30 -6.24 1.39
CA ASN A 84 16.08 -7.59 0.85
C ASN A 84 16.44 -8.67 1.89
N GLY A 85 15.54 -9.64 2.08
CA GLY A 85 15.66 -10.69 3.09
C GLY A 85 15.26 -10.30 4.51
N GLN A 86 14.84 -9.06 4.76
CA GLN A 86 14.35 -8.68 6.09
C GLN A 86 13.08 -9.45 6.45
N ALA A 87 13.12 -10.12 7.60
CA ALA A 87 11.97 -10.82 8.16
C ALA A 87 11.01 -9.82 8.83
N LEU A 88 9.74 -9.90 8.47
CA LEU A 88 8.63 -9.23 9.13
C LEU A 88 7.84 -10.26 9.92
N MET A 89 7.63 -9.99 11.21
CA MET A 89 6.82 -10.83 12.08
C MET A 89 5.32 -10.69 11.74
N PRO A 90 4.44 -11.57 12.24
CA PRO A 90 3.00 -11.34 12.14
C PRO A 90 2.60 -9.97 12.71
N GLY A 91 1.65 -9.32 12.05
CA GLY A 91 1.21 -7.97 12.39
C GLY A 91 0.60 -7.24 11.20
N THR A 92 0.09 -6.03 11.44
CA THR A 92 -0.43 -5.16 10.39
C THR A 92 0.62 -4.12 10.01
N TYR A 93 0.96 -4.09 8.73
CA TYR A 93 2.01 -3.24 8.18
C TYR A 93 1.44 -2.24 7.19
N ARG A 94 2.00 -1.03 7.19
CA ARG A 94 1.79 0.02 6.19
C ARG A 94 3.15 0.50 5.71
N VAL A 95 3.22 1.04 4.51
CA VAL A 95 4.45 1.64 3.96
C VAL A 95 4.15 3.01 3.37
N PHE A 96 5.07 3.95 3.54
CA PHE A 96 5.03 5.24 2.86
C PHE A 96 6.43 5.63 2.38
N PRO A 97 6.55 6.26 1.20
CA PRO A 97 7.82 6.76 0.72
C PRO A 97 8.11 8.14 1.31
N TYR A 98 9.39 8.53 1.33
CA TYR A 98 9.77 9.91 1.61
C TYR A 98 9.72 10.75 0.33
N LEU A 99 8.92 11.82 0.34
CA LEU A 99 8.86 12.72 -0.80
C LEU A 99 10.10 13.64 -0.83
N GLN A 100 10.94 13.47 -1.85
CA GLN A 100 12.10 14.34 -2.03
C GLN A 100 11.68 15.77 -2.43
N PRO A 101 12.47 16.79 -2.05
CA PRO A 101 12.25 18.16 -2.52
C PRO A 101 12.16 18.22 -4.05
N ASN A 102 11.19 18.97 -4.57
CA ASN A 102 10.92 19.14 -6.01
C ASN A 102 10.40 17.89 -6.74
N LYS A 103 9.90 16.88 -6.02
CA LYS A 103 9.13 15.77 -6.62
C LYS A 103 7.63 16.00 -6.42
N ALA A 104 6.87 15.81 -7.49
CA ALA A 104 5.42 15.92 -7.44
C ALA A 104 4.76 14.68 -6.79
N ILE A 105 5.33 13.50 -7.04
CA ILE A 105 4.83 12.20 -6.54
C ILE A 105 6.03 11.27 -6.33
N GLU A 106 6.03 10.53 -5.22
CA GLU A 106 6.94 9.42 -4.95
C GLU A 106 6.13 8.15 -4.61
N ARG A 107 6.61 6.98 -5.04
CA ARG A 107 5.95 5.70 -4.80
C ARG A 107 6.93 4.67 -4.27
N VAL A 108 6.44 3.80 -3.39
CA VAL A 108 7.14 2.61 -2.93
C VAL A 108 6.22 1.39 -2.99
N ILE A 109 6.76 0.27 -3.47
CA ILE A 109 6.12 -1.05 -3.43
C ILE A 109 7.10 -2.03 -2.80
N ILE A 110 6.67 -2.75 -1.76
CA ILE A 110 7.45 -3.80 -1.12
C ILE A 110 6.76 -5.14 -1.38
N TYR A 111 7.53 -6.08 -1.91
CA TYR A 111 7.08 -7.44 -2.23
C TYR A 111 7.52 -8.37 -1.10
N LEU A 112 6.59 -9.16 -0.59
CA LEU A 112 6.78 -10.07 0.53
C LEU A 112 6.45 -11.52 0.13
N ARG A 113 7.15 -12.48 0.75
CA ARG A 113 6.92 -13.92 0.58
C ARG A 113 7.00 -14.68 1.89
#